data_AF-A0A8T4YV97-F1
#
_entry.id   AF-A0A8T4YV97-F1
#
_cell.length_a   1.000
_cell.length_b   1.000
_cell.length_c   1.000
_cell.angle_alpha   90.00
_cell.angle_beta   90.00
_cell.angle_gamma   90.00
#
_symmetry.space_group_name_H-M   'P 1'
#
loop_
_entity.id
_entity.type
_entity.pdbx_description
1 polymer ?
#
loop_
_entity_poly.entity_id
_entity_poly.type
_entity_poly.pdbx_seq_one_letter_code
_entity_poly.pdbx_strand_id
1 'polypeptide(L)'
;MLSEKTERLKLGSVIVIFDRDSGTSFFQDLRVYGNLLDDAEWLLERTPQRSWGIIIRPIMDDEKYGLWIGEYGPHTNRVISEEMSFDKGSSVLSKVLFRYAEHGIDESKVRRVITIDTCKRKIRDSRIIQKFKYYRCPEDRFYKSCKRVEEIYKAVKDKYGSEAKVQYSRILDIILNVEPCEDALICPFLSLPNPLERIINLNKALRSRKIGEIKIVNGGLIQIT
;
A
#
# COMPACT_ATOMS: atom_id res chain seq x y z
N MET A 1 24.88 -3.81 18.98
CA MET A 1 24.38 -2.45 19.34
C MET A 1 22.86 -2.31 19.26
N LEU A 2 22.14 -2.96 18.33
CA LEU A 2 20.67 -3.02 18.39
C LEU A 2 20.14 -4.03 19.43
N SER A 3 20.84 -5.16 19.63
CA SER A 3 20.43 -6.24 20.55
C SER A 3 20.18 -5.79 21.99
N GLU A 4 21.09 -5.03 22.61
CA GLU A 4 20.94 -4.51 23.99
C GLU A 4 19.82 -3.47 24.13
N LYS A 5 19.45 -2.77 23.05
CA LYS A 5 18.38 -1.76 23.08
C LYS A 5 16.99 -2.40 23.11
N THR A 6 16.87 -3.63 22.59
CA THR A 6 15.63 -4.40 22.48
C THR A 6 15.11 -4.92 23.81
N GLU A 7 15.98 -5.24 24.77
CA GLU A 7 15.59 -5.84 26.06
C GLU A 7 14.74 -4.91 26.94
N ARG A 8 14.80 -3.59 26.70
CA ARG A 8 14.00 -2.58 27.42
C ARG A 8 12.70 -2.19 26.72
N LEU A 9 12.49 -2.66 25.49
CA LEU A 9 11.31 -2.28 24.72
C LEU A 9 10.11 -3.11 25.12
N LYS A 10 8.98 -2.44 25.41
CA LYS A 10 7.69 -3.10 25.48
C LYS A 10 7.20 -3.38 24.06
N LEU A 11 7.06 -4.66 23.72
CA LEU A 11 6.58 -5.11 22.43
C LEU A 11 5.06 -5.25 22.44
N GLY A 12 4.37 -4.71 21.44
CA GLY A 12 2.97 -5.02 21.25
C GLY A 12 2.76 -6.44 20.70
N SER A 13 1.61 -7.02 21.00
CA SER A 13 1.20 -8.37 20.55
C SER A 13 0.60 -8.39 19.15
N VAL A 14 0.64 -7.27 18.43
CA VAL A 14 0.17 -7.17 17.04
C VAL A 14 1.35 -7.13 16.09
N ILE A 15 1.27 -7.90 15.01
CA ILE A 15 2.16 -7.77 13.85
C ILE A 15 1.33 -7.50 12.60
N VAL A 16 1.81 -6.59 11.76
CA VAL A 16 1.23 -6.31 10.44
C VAL A 16 2.24 -6.69 9.37
N ILE A 17 1.81 -7.50 8.40
CA ILE A 17 2.61 -7.86 7.24
C ILE A 17 2.06 -7.16 6.00
N PHE A 18 2.94 -6.48 5.27
CA PHE A 18 2.71 -6.00 3.91
C PHE A 18 3.51 -6.86 2.94
N ASP A 19 2.86 -7.84 2.33
CA ASP A 19 3.44 -8.68 1.31
C ASP A 19 3.19 -8.08 -0.09
N ARG A 20 4.19 -8.19 -0.96
CA ARG A 20 4.15 -7.59 -2.30
C ARG A 20 3.02 -8.10 -3.17
N ASP A 21 2.68 -9.38 -3.01
CA ASP A 21 1.82 -10.13 -3.92
C ASP A 21 0.47 -10.44 -3.27
N SER A 22 0.45 -10.70 -1.96
CA SER A 22 -0.73 -11.11 -1.21
C SER A 22 -1.38 -9.99 -0.38
N GLY A 23 -0.76 -8.81 -0.31
CA GLY A 23 -1.36 -7.62 0.30
C GLY A 23 -1.08 -7.52 1.80
N THR A 24 -2.10 -7.18 2.60
CA THR A 24 -1.93 -6.84 4.03
C THR A 24 -2.62 -7.82 4.96
N SER A 25 -1.84 -8.37 5.88
CA SER A 25 -2.26 -9.32 6.92
C SER A 25 -2.03 -8.75 8.31
N PHE A 26 -2.96 -9.02 9.22
CA PHE A 26 -2.91 -8.57 10.61
C PHE A 26 -2.90 -9.82 11.51
N PHE A 27 -1.99 -9.84 12.47
CA PHE A 27 -1.85 -10.92 13.44
C PHE A 27 -1.95 -10.30 14.83
N GLN A 28 -2.84 -10.83 15.67
CA GLN A 28 -3.02 -10.41 17.06
C GLN A 28 -2.51 -11.48 18.01
N ASP A 29 -2.40 -11.12 19.29
CA ASP A 29 -2.06 -12.02 20.40
C ASP A 29 -0.76 -12.81 20.21
N LEU A 30 0.18 -12.22 19.48
CA LEU A 30 1.47 -12.84 19.24
C LEU A 30 2.31 -12.82 20.52
N ARG A 31 2.49 -14.00 21.12
CA ARG A 31 3.32 -14.25 22.30
C ARG A 31 4.17 -15.49 22.05
N VAL A 32 5.24 -15.34 21.29
CA VAL A 32 6.13 -16.46 20.94
C VAL A 32 7.40 -16.41 21.79
N TYR A 33 8.43 -15.72 21.32
CA TYR A 33 9.73 -15.63 21.96
C TYR A 33 9.94 -14.30 22.70
N GLY A 34 9.07 -13.32 22.46
CA GLY A 34 9.12 -12.04 23.17
C GLY A 34 10.27 -11.14 22.71
N ASN A 35 10.79 -11.38 21.51
CA ASN A 35 11.77 -10.50 20.86
C ASN A 35 11.34 -10.20 19.42
N LEU A 36 11.94 -9.17 18.81
CA LEU A 36 11.48 -8.65 17.52
C LEU A 36 11.73 -9.61 16.36
N LEU A 37 12.96 -10.11 16.24
CA LEU A 37 13.40 -10.91 15.10
C LEU A 37 12.80 -12.31 15.14
N ASP A 38 12.92 -13.04 16.26
CA ASP A 38 12.45 -14.43 16.32
C ASP A 38 10.93 -14.51 16.17
N ASP A 39 10.18 -13.58 16.75
CA ASP A 39 8.72 -13.50 16.58
C ASP A 39 8.34 -13.24 15.11
N ALA A 40 9.11 -12.39 14.42
CA ALA A 40 8.90 -12.08 13.01
C ALA A 40 9.25 -13.29 12.12
N GLU A 41 10.41 -13.91 12.33
CA GLU A 41 10.86 -15.07 11.56
C GLU A 41 9.96 -16.29 11.78
N TRP A 42 9.51 -16.52 13.02
CA TRP A 42 8.52 -17.55 13.34
C TRP A 42 7.21 -17.36 12.57
N LEU A 43 6.78 -16.11 12.39
CA LEU A 43 5.59 -15.78 11.62
C LEU A 43 5.82 -15.96 10.12
N LEU A 44 7.01 -15.60 9.62
CA LEU A 44 7.41 -15.81 8.22
C LEU A 44 7.47 -17.30 7.86
N GLU A 45 7.94 -18.17 8.75
CA GLU A 45 7.94 -19.63 8.53
C GLU A 45 6.54 -20.21 8.31
N ARG A 46 5.51 -19.58 8.88
CA ARG A 46 4.11 -20.08 8.89
C ARG A 46 3.22 -19.36 7.91
N THR A 47 3.73 -18.31 7.27
CA THR A 47 3.04 -17.58 6.23
C THR A 47 3.69 -17.97 4.90
N PRO A 48 2.96 -18.45 3.88
CA PRO A 48 3.58 -18.84 2.61
C PRO A 48 4.25 -17.65 1.90
N GLN A 49 5.53 -17.40 2.19
CA GLN A 49 6.26 -16.27 1.60
C GLN A 49 6.71 -16.60 0.19
N ARG A 50 6.13 -15.88 -0.78
CA ARG A 50 6.48 -16.00 -2.19
C ARG A 50 7.13 -14.74 -2.75
N SER A 51 7.24 -13.68 -1.94
CA SER A 51 7.59 -12.36 -2.43
C SER A 51 8.41 -11.56 -1.40
N TRP A 52 8.71 -10.31 -1.74
CA TRP A 52 9.31 -9.33 -0.81
C TRP A 52 8.24 -8.75 0.11
N GLY A 53 8.60 -8.27 1.29
CA GLY A 53 7.63 -7.55 2.09
C GLY A 53 8.18 -6.84 3.29
N ILE A 54 7.26 -6.24 4.04
CA ILE A 54 7.54 -5.51 5.27
C ILE A 54 6.72 -6.09 6.42
N ILE A 55 7.36 -6.21 7.57
CA ILE A 55 6.73 -6.53 8.85
C ILE A 55 6.79 -5.27 9.71
N ILE A 56 5.66 -4.90 10.31
CA ILE A 56 5.58 -3.81 11.27
C ILE A 56 5.11 -4.35 12.61
N ARG A 57 5.82 -3.99 13.66
CA ARG A 57 5.43 -4.27 15.05
C ARG A 57 5.44 -2.99 15.88
N PRO A 58 4.37 -2.69 16.63
CA PRO A 58 4.40 -1.57 17.55
C PRO A 58 5.33 -1.89 18.73
N ILE A 59 6.16 -0.91 19.05
CA ILE A 59 7.11 -0.95 20.17
C ILE A 59 6.92 0.28 21.05
N MET A 60 7.35 0.19 22.29
CA MET A 60 7.33 1.29 23.24
C MET A 60 8.62 1.28 24.06
N ASP A 61 9.25 2.46 24.12
CA ASP A 61 10.45 2.73 24.91
C ASP A 61 10.02 3.71 26.02
N ASP A 62 9.90 3.21 27.25
CA ASP A 62 9.23 3.89 28.36
C ASP A 62 7.81 4.37 27.98
N GLU A 63 7.59 5.67 27.79
CA GLU A 63 6.31 6.26 27.37
C GLU A 63 6.28 6.63 25.88
N LYS A 64 7.36 6.35 25.14
CA LYS A 64 7.49 6.70 23.73
C LYS A 64 7.05 5.55 22.84
N TYR A 65 5.92 5.76 22.18
CA TYR A 65 5.40 4.85 21.16
C TYR A 65 6.21 4.96 19.86
N GLY A 66 6.60 3.82 19.32
CA GLY A 66 7.32 3.69 18.05
C GLY A 66 6.92 2.44 17.27
N LEU A 67 7.55 2.25 16.13
CA LEU A 67 7.41 1.07 15.28
C LEU A 67 8.78 0.44 15.04
N TRP A 68 8.84 -0.87 15.15
CA TRP A 68 9.86 -1.68 14.52
C TRP A 68 9.38 -2.11 13.13
N ILE A 69 10.27 -2.03 12.16
CA ILE A 69 10.00 -2.24 10.73
C ILE A 69 11.07 -3.20 10.22
N GLY A 70 10.67 -4.40 9.81
CA GLY A 70 11.54 -5.39 9.18
C GLY A 70 11.23 -5.55 7.70
N GLU A 71 12.25 -5.68 6.86
CA GLU A 71 12.12 -6.10 5.46
C GLU A 71 12.44 -7.59 5.35
N TYR A 72 11.69 -8.33 4.53
CA TYR A 72 11.99 -9.72 4.18
C TYR A 72 12.03 -9.94 2.67
N GLY A 73 12.81 -10.94 2.26
CA GLY A 73 13.00 -11.30 0.85
C GLY A 73 12.24 -12.57 0.44
N PRO A 74 12.12 -12.83 -0.87
CA PRO A 74 11.43 -13.99 -1.42
C PRO A 74 12.17 -15.27 -1.03
N HIS A 75 11.41 -16.32 -0.71
CA HIS A 75 11.94 -17.62 -0.29
C HIS A 75 12.86 -17.57 0.94
N THR A 76 12.75 -16.50 1.74
CA THR A 76 13.45 -16.37 3.01
C THR A 76 12.43 -16.25 4.12
N ASN A 77 12.69 -16.93 5.24
CA ASN A 77 11.92 -16.77 6.46
C ASN A 77 12.62 -15.79 7.42
N ARG A 78 13.49 -14.92 6.87
CA ARG A 78 14.39 -14.07 7.64
C ARG A 78 14.17 -12.61 7.36
N VAL A 79 14.38 -11.81 8.40
CA VAL A 79 14.45 -10.35 8.25
C VAL A 79 15.82 -10.00 7.70
N ILE A 80 15.85 -9.33 6.54
CA ILE A 80 17.09 -8.98 5.83
C ILE A 80 17.56 -7.55 6.14
N SER A 81 16.65 -6.70 6.62
CA SER A 81 16.93 -5.34 7.06
C SER A 81 15.91 -4.92 8.10
N GLU A 82 16.31 -4.09 9.05
CA GLU A 82 15.42 -3.57 10.08
C GLU A 82 15.67 -2.09 10.39
N GLU A 83 14.60 -1.41 10.77
CA GLU A 83 14.60 -0.02 11.21
C GLU A 83 13.67 0.14 12.41
N MET A 84 13.99 1.08 13.30
CA MET A 84 13.08 1.53 14.36
C MET A 84 12.79 3.02 14.17
N SER A 85 11.52 3.40 14.29
CA SER A 85 11.11 4.81 14.24
C SER A 85 10.22 5.17 15.43
N PHE A 86 10.60 6.26 16.10
CA PHE A 86 9.85 6.89 17.20
C PHE A 86 9.36 8.29 16.82
N ASP A 87 9.30 8.59 15.52
CA ASP A 87 8.78 9.87 15.03
C ASP A 87 7.27 10.02 15.32
N LYS A 88 6.74 11.24 15.11
CA LYS A 88 5.31 11.54 15.35
C LYS A 88 4.38 10.65 14.52
N GLY A 89 4.77 10.28 13.30
CA GLY A 89 4.01 9.40 12.42
C GLY A 89 3.94 7.97 12.93
N SER A 90 5.10 7.39 13.25
CA SER A 90 5.24 6.07 13.87
C SER A 90 4.52 5.99 15.21
N SER A 91 4.62 7.03 16.04
CA SER A 91 3.92 7.10 17.33
C SER A 91 2.40 7.02 17.16
N VAL A 92 1.84 7.75 16.18
CA VAL A 92 0.38 7.70 15.89
C VAL A 92 -0.06 6.30 15.45
N LEU A 93 0.69 5.66 14.55
CA LEU A 93 0.35 4.34 14.04
C LEU A 93 0.55 3.25 15.10
N SER A 94 1.63 3.36 15.89
CA SER A 94 1.91 2.48 17.02
C SER A 94 0.79 2.50 18.05
N LYS A 95 0.30 3.69 18.45
CA LYS A 95 -0.86 3.82 19.36
C LYS A 95 -2.12 3.14 18.81
N VAL A 96 -2.36 3.21 17.50
CA VAL A 96 -3.47 2.50 16.85
C VAL A 96 -3.29 1.00 16.99
N LEU A 97 -2.10 0.47 16.73
CA LEU A 97 -1.82 -0.97 16.83
C LEU A 97 -1.85 -1.49 18.28
N PHE A 98 -1.41 -0.70 19.26
CA PHE A 98 -1.58 -1.05 20.68
C PHE A 98 -3.07 -1.10 21.07
N ARG A 99 -3.86 -0.10 20.68
CA ARG A 99 -5.31 -0.13 20.91
C ARG A 99 -6.00 -1.32 20.23
N TYR A 100 -5.49 -1.72 19.06
CA TYR A 100 -5.98 -2.91 18.38
C TYR A 100 -5.63 -4.18 19.16
N ALA A 101 -4.39 -4.29 19.66
CA ALA A 101 -3.95 -5.38 20.52
C ALA A 101 -4.78 -5.50 21.80
N GLU A 102 -5.23 -4.38 22.34
CA GLU A 102 -6.07 -4.30 23.55
C GLU A 102 -7.58 -4.48 23.25
N HIS A 103 -7.95 -4.85 22.02
CA HIS A 103 -9.33 -4.94 21.53
C HIS A 103 -10.16 -3.65 21.69
N GLY A 104 -9.51 -2.50 21.85
CA GLY A 104 -10.15 -1.19 21.98
C GLY A 104 -10.57 -0.56 20.65
N ILE A 105 -10.25 -1.21 19.52
CA ILE A 105 -10.74 -0.92 18.16
C ILE A 105 -10.83 -2.21 17.36
N ASP A 106 -11.70 -2.24 16.36
CA ASP A 106 -11.91 -3.36 15.45
C ASP A 106 -10.90 -3.39 14.29
N GLU A 107 -10.69 -4.58 13.70
CA GLU A 107 -9.75 -4.75 12.57
C GLU A 107 -10.15 -3.89 11.35
N SER A 108 -11.44 -3.67 11.11
CA SER A 108 -11.90 -2.87 9.96
C SER A 108 -11.43 -1.42 10.07
N LYS A 109 -11.44 -0.87 11.29
CA LYS A 109 -10.89 0.46 11.58
C LYS A 109 -9.38 0.51 11.43
N VAL A 110 -8.68 -0.53 11.87
CA VAL A 110 -7.22 -0.64 11.72
C VAL A 110 -6.83 -0.73 10.24
N ARG A 111 -7.50 -1.57 9.44
CA ARG A 111 -7.27 -1.72 7.99
C ARG A 111 -7.43 -0.41 7.22
N ARG A 112 -8.29 0.50 7.68
CA ARG A 112 -8.44 1.84 7.07
C ARG A 112 -7.27 2.78 7.37
N VAL A 113 -6.61 2.59 8.52
CA VAL A 113 -5.54 3.47 9.00
C VAL A 113 -4.16 2.94 8.65
N ILE A 114 -3.95 1.64 8.83
CA ILE A 114 -2.69 0.93 8.61
C ILE A 114 -2.65 0.44 7.16
N THR A 115 -2.31 1.34 6.26
CA THR A 115 -2.09 1.09 4.84
C THR A 115 -0.69 1.54 4.46
N ILE A 116 -0.11 0.95 3.40
CA ILE A 116 1.23 1.38 2.97
C ILE A 116 1.27 2.87 2.59
N ASP A 117 0.20 3.39 1.96
CA ASP A 117 0.11 4.81 1.60
C ASP A 117 0.16 5.70 2.86
N THR A 118 -0.50 5.28 3.95
CA THR A 118 -0.46 6.00 5.22
C THR A 118 0.91 5.87 5.89
N CYS A 119 1.52 4.68 5.86
CA CYS A 119 2.87 4.45 6.35
C CYS A 119 3.89 5.35 5.62
N LYS A 120 3.92 5.33 4.28
CA LYS A 120 4.81 6.19 3.48
C LYS A 120 4.63 7.67 3.78
N ARG A 121 3.38 8.13 3.92
CA ARG A 121 3.09 9.54 4.22
C ARG A 121 3.55 9.97 5.62
N LYS A 122 3.41 9.08 6.61
CA LYS A 122 3.65 9.39 8.03
C LYS A 122 5.09 9.09 8.49
N ILE A 123 5.71 8.05 7.96
CA ILE A 123 7.03 7.54 8.38
C ILE A 123 8.05 7.85 7.29
N ARG A 124 8.35 9.13 7.12
CA ARG A 124 9.16 9.62 5.99
C ARG A 124 10.62 9.20 6.05
N ASP A 125 11.13 8.97 7.25
CA ASP A 125 12.55 8.67 7.49
C ASP A 125 12.89 7.18 7.33
N SER A 126 11.89 6.30 7.23
CA SER A 126 12.11 4.86 7.03
C SER A 126 12.40 4.52 5.58
N ARG A 127 13.62 4.07 5.27
CA ARG A 127 14.00 3.71 3.89
C ARG A 127 13.27 2.46 3.45
N ILE A 128 13.06 1.50 4.36
CA ILE A 128 12.31 0.26 4.09
C ILE A 128 10.89 0.60 3.60
N ILE A 129 10.16 1.45 4.34
CA ILE A 129 8.79 1.84 3.96
C ILE A 129 8.76 2.66 2.67
N GLN A 130 9.66 3.64 2.51
CA GLN A 130 9.64 4.50 1.31
C GLN A 130 9.95 3.72 0.03
N LYS A 131 10.87 2.76 0.09
CA LYS A 131 11.27 1.94 -1.07
C LYS A 131 10.27 0.84 -1.43
N PHE A 132 9.33 0.51 -0.54
CA PHE A 132 8.36 -0.53 -0.80
C PHE A 132 7.53 -0.25 -2.06
N LYS A 133 7.38 -1.28 -2.89
CA LYS A 133 6.47 -1.26 -4.05
C LYS A 133 5.71 -2.56 -4.10
N TYR A 134 4.40 -2.49 -4.32
CA TYR A 134 3.61 -3.65 -4.67
C TYR A 134 4.10 -4.25 -5.99
N TYR A 135 3.92 -5.56 -6.17
CA TYR A 135 4.23 -6.17 -7.47
C TYR A 135 3.20 -5.73 -8.47
N ARG A 136 1.92 -5.88 -8.14
CA ARG A 136 0.78 -5.32 -8.86
C ARG A 136 0.05 -4.33 -7.98
N CYS A 137 -0.35 -3.17 -8.53
CA CYS A 137 -1.12 -2.20 -7.76
C CYS A 137 -2.42 -2.84 -7.24
N PRO A 138 -2.70 -2.80 -5.91
CA PRO A 138 -3.94 -3.34 -5.37
C PRO A 138 -5.16 -2.65 -5.97
N GLU A 139 -6.24 -3.42 -6.21
CA GLU A 139 -7.46 -2.89 -6.83
C GLU A 139 -8.08 -1.77 -6.01
N ASP A 140 -8.18 -1.95 -4.70
CA ASP A 140 -8.71 -0.93 -3.80
C ASP A 140 -7.96 0.39 -3.94
N ARG A 141 -6.62 0.34 -4.00
CA ARG A 141 -5.78 1.51 -4.21
C ARG A 141 -5.98 2.11 -5.60
N PHE A 142 -5.98 1.27 -6.63
CA PHE A 142 -6.17 1.69 -8.01
C PHE A 142 -7.49 2.44 -8.20
N TYR A 143 -8.60 1.85 -7.76
CA TYR A 143 -9.92 2.44 -7.93
C TYR A 143 -10.15 3.62 -6.98
N LYS A 144 -9.72 3.57 -5.72
CA LYS A 144 -10.12 4.58 -4.72
C LYS A 144 -9.15 5.74 -4.54
N SER A 145 -7.84 5.58 -4.80
CA SER A 145 -6.83 6.58 -4.38
C SER A 145 -5.63 6.81 -5.31
N CYS A 146 -5.44 6.01 -6.36
CA CYS A 146 -4.36 6.18 -7.33
C CYS A 146 -4.40 7.56 -8.04
N LYS A 147 -3.44 8.44 -7.74
CA LYS A 147 -3.33 9.80 -8.32
C LYS A 147 -3.26 9.82 -9.85
N ARG A 148 -2.63 8.82 -10.46
CA ARG A 148 -2.51 8.71 -11.93
C ARG A 148 -3.88 8.68 -12.63
N VAL A 149 -4.91 8.14 -12.00
CA VAL A 149 -6.29 8.16 -12.54
C VAL A 149 -6.78 9.59 -12.74
N GLU A 150 -6.55 10.45 -11.74
CA GLU A 150 -6.95 11.87 -11.77
C GLU A 150 -6.11 12.65 -12.78
N GLU A 151 -4.80 12.39 -12.83
CA GLU A 151 -3.88 13.02 -13.78
C GLU A 151 -4.27 12.70 -15.23
N ILE A 152 -4.56 11.43 -15.55
CA ILE A 152 -5.03 11.01 -16.87
C ILE A 152 -6.32 11.73 -17.21
N TYR A 153 -7.30 11.71 -16.30
CA TYR A 153 -8.61 12.30 -16.57
C TYR A 153 -8.55 13.81 -16.75
N LYS A 154 -7.73 14.49 -15.95
CA LYS A 154 -7.44 15.91 -16.11
C LYS A 154 -6.79 16.19 -17.47
N ALA A 155 -5.75 15.45 -17.85
CA ALA A 155 -5.09 15.61 -19.15
C ALA A 155 -6.05 15.36 -20.33
N VAL A 156 -6.97 14.40 -20.20
CA VAL A 156 -8.03 14.14 -21.17
C VAL A 156 -8.99 15.34 -21.27
N LYS A 157 -9.47 15.85 -20.14
CA LYS A 157 -10.38 17.02 -20.10
C LYS A 157 -9.72 18.29 -20.62
N ASP A 158 -8.47 18.54 -20.25
CA ASP A 158 -7.73 19.72 -20.68
C ASP A 158 -7.48 19.70 -22.20
N LYS A 159 -7.25 18.52 -22.78
CA LYS A 159 -6.97 18.38 -24.22
C LYS A 159 -8.21 18.40 -25.11
N TYR A 160 -9.31 17.77 -24.68
CA TYR A 160 -10.47 17.55 -25.53
C TYR A 160 -11.73 18.31 -25.09
N GLY A 161 -11.79 18.80 -23.86
CA GLY A 161 -12.98 19.43 -23.28
C GLY A 161 -13.99 18.44 -22.71
N SER A 162 -14.98 18.98 -21.99
CA SER A 162 -16.11 18.20 -21.48
C SER A 162 -17.12 17.94 -22.60
N GLU A 163 -17.80 16.79 -22.57
CA GLU A 163 -18.78 16.32 -23.57
C GLU A 163 -18.22 16.00 -24.95
N ALA A 164 -16.90 16.11 -25.15
CA ALA A 164 -16.26 15.77 -26.41
C ALA A 164 -16.38 14.27 -26.73
N LYS A 165 -16.65 14.00 -28.02
CA LYS A 165 -16.59 12.65 -28.59
C LYS A 165 -15.21 12.44 -29.21
N VAL A 166 -14.41 11.59 -28.58
CA VAL A 166 -13.01 11.35 -28.95
C VAL A 166 -12.84 9.89 -29.36
N GLN A 167 -11.92 9.57 -30.27
CA GLN A 167 -11.58 8.17 -30.53
C GLN A 167 -10.81 7.58 -29.33
N TYR A 168 -11.14 6.35 -28.93
CA TYR A 168 -10.49 5.72 -27.77
C TYR A 168 -8.97 5.64 -27.91
N SER A 169 -8.46 5.46 -29.14
CA SER A 169 -7.03 5.44 -29.46
C SER A 169 -6.28 6.68 -28.97
N ARG A 170 -6.92 7.86 -29.06
CA ARG A 170 -6.35 9.13 -28.63
C ARG A 170 -6.26 9.30 -27.11
N ILE A 171 -7.07 8.55 -26.36
CA ILE A 171 -6.94 8.48 -24.89
C ILE A 171 -5.87 7.47 -24.50
N LEU A 172 -5.70 6.38 -25.25
CA LEU A 172 -4.61 5.43 -24.98
C LEU A 172 -3.25 6.12 -25.04
N ASP A 173 -3.06 7.02 -26.01
CA ASP A 173 -1.83 7.81 -26.12
C ASP A 173 -1.56 8.59 -24.81
N ILE A 174 -2.59 9.15 -24.18
CA ILE A 174 -2.44 9.84 -22.89
C ILE A 174 -2.10 8.85 -21.78
N ILE A 175 -2.80 7.70 -21.71
CA ILE A 175 -2.54 6.65 -20.70
C ILE A 175 -1.12 6.11 -20.81
N LEU A 176 -0.61 5.91 -22.03
CA LEU A 176 0.73 5.37 -22.30
C LEU A 176 1.84 6.36 -21.96
N ASN A 177 1.56 7.66 -21.98
CA ASN A 177 2.51 8.71 -21.64
C ASN A 177 2.54 9.05 -20.13
N VAL A 178 1.78 8.32 -19.32
CA VAL A 178 1.83 8.48 -17.86
C VAL A 178 3.12 7.88 -17.31
N GLU A 179 3.80 8.66 -16.49
CA GLU A 179 4.99 8.21 -15.78
C GLU A 179 4.72 6.94 -14.94
N PRO A 180 5.71 6.04 -14.81
CA PRO A 180 5.61 4.86 -13.97
C PRO A 180 5.15 5.17 -12.54
N CYS A 181 4.42 4.23 -11.94
CA CYS A 181 3.96 4.34 -10.56
C CYS A 181 5.14 4.12 -9.60
N GLU A 182 5.33 5.03 -8.65
CA GLU A 182 6.37 4.87 -7.61
C GLU A 182 6.02 3.78 -6.59
N ASP A 183 4.74 3.39 -6.51
CA ASP A 183 4.22 2.49 -5.46
C ASP A 183 3.90 1.07 -5.94
N ALA A 184 3.97 0.81 -7.25
CA ALA A 184 3.71 -0.51 -7.81
C ALA A 184 4.54 -0.75 -9.07
N LEU A 185 5.09 -1.96 -9.23
CA LEU A 185 5.84 -2.32 -10.43
C LEU A 185 4.94 -2.53 -11.65
N ILE A 186 3.81 -3.21 -11.46
CA ILE A 186 2.82 -3.50 -12.49
C ILE A 186 1.61 -2.60 -12.25
N CYS A 187 1.43 -1.62 -13.13
CA CYS A 187 0.27 -0.74 -13.13
C CYS A 187 -0.88 -1.39 -13.92
N PRO A 188 -2.09 -1.49 -13.35
CA PRO A 188 -3.28 -2.00 -14.05
C PRO A 188 -3.58 -1.28 -15.36
N PHE A 189 -3.16 -0.01 -15.53
CA PHE A 189 -3.29 0.71 -16.81
C PHE A 189 -2.36 0.21 -17.90
N LEU A 190 -1.12 -0.13 -17.54
CA LEU A 190 -0.06 -0.46 -18.50
C LEU A 190 0.02 -1.96 -18.78
N SER A 191 -0.46 -2.79 -17.85
CA SER A 191 -0.34 -4.24 -17.91
C SER A 191 -1.40 -4.94 -18.76
N LEU A 192 -2.49 -4.26 -19.13
CA LEU A 192 -3.58 -4.90 -19.89
C LEU A 192 -3.24 -4.87 -21.38
N PRO A 193 -3.25 -6.01 -22.09
CA PRO A 193 -2.92 -6.05 -23.52
C PRO A 193 -4.01 -5.39 -24.37
N ASN A 194 -5.27 -5.41 -23.91
CA ASN A 194 -6.41 -4.89 -24.65
C ASN A 194 -6.64 -3.39 -24.38
N PRO A 195 -6.56 -2.53 -25.41
CA PRO A 195 -6.88 -1.12 -25.32
C PRO A 195 -8.24 -0.77 -24.70
N LEU A 196 -9.30 -1.50 -25.07
CA LEU A 196 -10.65 -1.22 -24.58
C LEU A 196 -10.76 -1.53 -23.09
N GLU A 197 -10.10 -2.57 -22.61
CA GLU A 197 -10.07 -2.90 -21.18
C GLU A 197 -9.41 -1.80 -20.35
N ARG A 198 -8.36 -1.16 -20.88
CA ARG A 198 -7.72 -0.01 -20.22
C ARG A 198 -8.69 1.14 -20.05
N ILE A 199 -9.48 1.45 -21.07
CA ILE A 199 -10.51 2.49 -21.03
C ILE A 199 -11.65 2.12 -20.07
N ILE A 200 -12.11 0.86 -20.09
CA ILE A 200 -13.14 0.37 -19.17
C ILE A 200 -12.65 0.48 -17.72
N ASN A 201 -11.41 0.09 -17.43
CA ASN A 201 -10.84 0.18 -16.09
C ASN A 201 -10.61 1.63 -15.65
N LEU A 202 -10.21 2.52 -16.57
CA LEU A 202 -10.17 3.95 -16.29
C LEU A 202 -11.57 4.44 -15.88
N ASN A 203 -12.59 4.15 -16.68
CA ASN A 203 -13.96 4.57 -16.40
C ASN A 203 -14.47 4.01 -15.05
N LYS A 204 -14.20 2.73 -14.75
CA LYS A 204 -14.51 2.15 -13.43
C LYS A 204 -13.86 2.93 -12.29
N ALA A 205 -12.58 3.32 -12.44
CA ALA A 205 -11.89 4.12 -11.44
C ALA A 205 -12.50 5.52 -11.27
N LEU A 206 -12.80 6.22 -12.37
CA LEU A 206 -13.45 7.54 -12.31
C LEU A 206 -14.80 7.48 -11.59
N ARG A 207 -15.63 6.50 -11.95
CA ARG A 207 -16.95 6.27 -11.33
C ARG A 207 -16.84 5.94 -9.85
N SER A 208 -15.90 5.09 -9.47
CA SER A 208 -15.70 4.72 -8.07
C SER A 208 -15.33 5.91 -7.17
N ARG A 209 -14.73 6.96 -7.75
CA ARG A 209 -14.36 8.21 -7.06
C ARG A 209 -15.36 9.34 -7.24
N LYS A 210 -16.38 9.16 -8.08
CA LYS A 210 -17.35 10.22 -8.43
C LYS A 210 -16.70 11.49 -9.01
N ILE A 211 -15.59 11.35 -9.74
CA ILE A 211 -14.87 12.48 -10.35
C ILE A 211 -15.20 12.69 -11.84
N GLY A 212 -15.88 11.73 -12.47
CA GLY A 212 -16.25 11.79 -13.88
C GLY A 212 -16.54 10.43 -14.50
N GLU A 213 -16.83 10.44 -15.81
CA GLU A 213 -17.05 9.23 -16.61
C GLU A 213 -16.44 9.36 -18.01
N ILE A 214 -15.98 8.22 -18.55
CA ILE A 214 -15.62 8.06 -19.96
C ILE A 214 -16.49 6.94 -20.52
N LYS A 215 -17.58 7.31 -21.20
CA LYS A 215 -18.55 6.36 -21.77
C LYS A 215 -18.10 5.91 -23.14
N ILE A 216 -18.05 4.60 -23.36
CA ILE A 216 -17.89 4.05 -24.71
C ILE A 216 -19.21 4.21 -25.44
N VAL A 217 -19.18 4.90 -26.58
CA VAL A 217 -20.30 5.03 -27.51
C VAL A 217 -19.99 4.21 -28.78
N ASN A 218 -20.82 4.32 -29.81
CA ASN A 218 -20.65 3.52 -31.03
C ASN A 218 -19.41 3.91 -31.85
N GLY A 219 -18.84 2.94 -32.56
CA GLY A 219 -17.77 3.17 -33.54
C GLY A 219 -16.38 3.47 -32.97
N GLY A 220 -16.07 3.01 -31.74
CA GLY A 220 -14.79 3.29 -31.10
C GLY A 220 -14.64 4.74 -30.61
N LEU A 221 -15.74 5.46 -30.54
CA LEU A 221 -15.79 6.78 -29.91
C LEU A 221 -16.10 6.63 -28.42
N ILE A 222 -15.63 7.61 -27.66
CA ILE A 222 -15.86 7.73 -26.24
C ILE A 222 -16.29 9.16 -25.91
N GLN A 223 -17.20 9.29 -24.96
CA GLN A 223 -17.71 10.58 -24.48
C GLN A 223 -17.17 10.86 -23.09
N ILE A 224 -16.56 12.03 -22.92
CA ILE A 224 -16.00 12.49 -21.64
C ILE A 224 -17.09 13.28 -20.90
N THR A 225 -17.36 12.92 -19.64
CA THR A 225 -18.32 13.63 -18.76
C THR A 225 -17.63 13.97 -17.45
#